data_AF-A0A962FAJ8-F1
#
_entry.id   AF-A0A962FAJ8-F1
#
_cell.length_a   1.000
_cell.length_b   1.000
_cell.length_c   1.000
_cell.angle_alpha   90.00
_cell.angle_beta   90.00
_cell.angle_gamma   90.00
#
_symmetry.space_group_name_H-M   'P 1'
#
loop_
_entity.id
_entity.type
_entity.pdbx_description
1 polymer ?
#
loop_
_entity_poly.entity_id
_entity_poly.type
_entity_poly.pdbx_seq_one_letter_code
_entity_poly.pdbx_strand_id
1 'polypeptide(L)' 'MNRFAQLLDRLSYQPARNGKLRLMTDYLRHTPDPERGYALAALTGALSFRHAKPALIRDLVA' A
#
# COMPACT_ATOMS: atom_id res chain seq x y z
N MET A 1 -3.22 3.43 7.30
CA MET A 1 -3.96 3.70 6.04
C MET A 1 -3.69 5.02 5.32
N ASN A 2 -3.73 6.22 5.92
CA ASN A 2 -3.50 7.49 5.17
C ASN A 2 -2.20 7.56 4.36
N ARG A 3 -1.10 7.03 4.90
CA ARG A 3 0.20 7.00 4.19
C ARG A 3 0.18 6.11 2.95
N PHE A 4 -0.58 5.01 2.97
CA PHE A 4 -0.69 4.09 1.84
C PHE A 4 -1.54 4.72 0.72
N ALA A 5 -2.65 5.35 1.07
CA ALA A 5 -3.47 6.12 0.12
C ALA A 5 -2.64 7.24 -0.55
N GLN A 6 -1.85 7.98 0.24
CA GLN A 6 -0.93 9.01 -0.29
C GLN A 6 0.14 8.42 -1.21
N LEU A 7 0.63 7.20 -0.94
CA LEU A 7 1.54 6.51 -1.85
C LEU A 7 0.85 6.20 -3.19
N LEU A 8 -0.36 5.63 -3.17
CA LEU A 8 -1.10 5.29 -4.38
C LEU A 8 -1.41 6.52 -5.24
N ASP A 9 -1.83 7.62 -4.60
CA ASP A 9 -2.06 8.90 -5.28
C ASP A 9 -0.79 9.38 -6.00
N ARG A 10 0.33 9.48 -5.28
CA ARG A 10 1.62 9.89 -5.87
C ARG A 10 2.10 8.94 -6.95
N LEU A 11 1.88 7.64 -6.81
CA LEU A 11 2.24 6.65 -7.83
C LEU A 11 1.40 6.78 -9.10
N SER A 12 0.14 7.19 -8.97
CA SER A 12 -0.79 7.38 -10.08
C SER A 12 -0.38 8.57 -10.95
N TYR A 13 0.15 9.63 -10.34
CA TYR A 13 0.63 10.83 -11.04
C TYR A 13 2.14 10.86 -11.33
N GLN A 14 2.89 9.79 -11.03
CA GLN A 14 4.34 9.72 -11.29
C GLN A 14 4.63 8.90 -12.55
N PRO A 15 4.94 9.51 -13.71
CA PRO A 15 5.20 8.75 -14.95
C PRO A 15 6.58 8.06 -14.96
N ALA A 16 7.58 8.60 -14.26
CA ALA A 16 8.95 8.11 -14.31
C ALA A 16 9.14 6.86 -13.44
N ARG A 17 9.70 5.79 -14.04
CA ARG A 17 10.00 4.53 -13.34
C ARG A 17 10.85 4.73 -12.09
N ASN A 18 11.94 5.51 -12.19
CA ASN A 18 12.83 5.77 -11.05
C ASN A 18 12.13 6.60 -9.96
N GLY A 19 11.20 7.47 -10.34
CA GLY A 19 10.35 8.20 -9.39
C GLY A 19 9.44 7.27 -8.60
N LYS A 20 8.78 6.31 -9.27
CA LYS A 20 7.97 5.28 -8.61
C LYS A 20 8.79 4.43 -7.65
N LEU A 21 9.97 3.97 -8.07
CA LEU A 21 10.87 3.18 -7.23
C LEU A 21 11.28 3.94 -5.97
N ARG A 22 11.60 5.23 -6.10
CA ARG A 22 11.93 6.08 -4.96
C ARG A 22 10.76 6.19 -3.98
N LEU A 23 9.54 6.43 -4.47
CA LEU A 23 8.32 6.52 -3.64
C LEU A 23 8.02 5.22 -2.90
N MET A 24 8.07 4.08 -3.60
CA MET A 24 7.85 2.77 -3.00
C MET A 24 8.92 2.45 -1.94
N THR A 25 10.18 2.70 -2.26
CA THR A 25 11.30 2.44 -1.35
C THR A 25 11.20 3.28 -0.08
N ASP A 26 10.89 4.57 -0.22
CA ASP A 26 10.72 5.48 0.89
C ASP A 26 9.58 5.05 1.82
N TYR A 27 8.43 4.70 1.24
CA TYR A 27 7.29 4.19 2.00
C TYR A 27 7.63 2.90 2.76
N LEU A 28 8.30 1.93 2.12
CA LEU A 28 8.64 0.64 2.73
C LEU A 28 9.69 0.78 3.85
N ARG A 29 10.61 1.76 3.76
CA ARG A 29 11.59 2.02 4.84
C ARG A 29 10.93 2.60 6.09
N HIS A 30 9.96 3.50 5.92
CA HIS A 30 9.38 4.25 7.03
C HIS A 30 8.08 3.68 7.58
N THR A 31 7.54 2.63 6.95
CA THR A 31 6.31 1.95 7.41
C THR A 31 6.70 0.70 8.21
N PRO A 32 6.26 0.59 9.48
CA PRO A 32 6.49 -0.61 10.28
C PRO A 32 5.55 -1.75 9.83
N ASP A 33 5.90 -2.97 10.23
CA ASP A 33 4.97 -4.11 10.10
C ASP A 33 3.84 -3.97 11.13
N PRO A 34 2.59 -4.39 10.82
CA PRO A 34 2.18 -5.19 9.65
C PRO A 34 1.77 -4.39 8.41
N GLU A 35 1.58 -3.07 8.54
CA GLU A 35 1.11 -2.18 7.45
C GLU A 35 1.98 -2.29 6.20
N ARG A 36 3.30 -2.37 6.38
CA ARG A 36 4.25 -2.57 5.29
C ARG A 36 4.02 -3.86 4.51
N GLY A 37 3.76 -4.96 5.22
CA GLY A 37 3.48 -6.26 4.61
C GLY A 37 2.19 -6.24 3.79
N TYR A 38 1.13 -5.61 4.32
CA TYR A 38 -0.13 -5.44 3.59
C TYR A 38 0.04 -4.57 2.34
N ALA A 39 0.78 -3.47 2.43
CA ALA A 39 1.08 -2.62 1.29
C ALA A 39 1.87 -3.35 0.20
N LEU A 40 2.88 -4.15 0.59
CA LEU A 40 3.65 -4.95 -0.35
C LEU A 40 2.78 -6.00 -1.07
N ALA A 41 1.92 -6.68 -0.33
CA ALA A 41 0.98 -7.65 -0.90
C ALA A 41 -0.02 -6.95 -1.86
N ALA A 42 -0.51 -5.75 -1.51
CA ALA A 42 -1.37 -4.95 -2.37
C ALA A 42 -0.68 -4.52 -3.67
N LEU A 43 0.56 -4.02 -3.59
CA LEU A 43 1.33 -3.56 -4.76
C LEU A 43 1.73 -4.69 -5.73
N THR A 44 1.89 -5.91 -5.21
CA THR A 44 2.27 -7.08 -6.01
C THR A 44 1.07 -7.91 -6.48
N GLY A 45 -0.16 -7.51 -6.14
CA GLY A 45 -1.36 -8.27 -6.44
C GLY A 45 -1.48 -9.58 -5.63
N ALA A 46 -0.55 -9.83 -4.69
CA ALA A 46 -0.53 -11.01 -3.82
C ALA A 46 -1.38 -10.84 -2.55
N LEU A 47 -2.19 -9.78 -2.47
CA LEU A 47 -3.07 -9.52 -1.35
C LEU A 47 -4.20 -10.54 -1.29
N SER A 48 -3.93 -11.67 -0.66
CA SER A 48 -4.89 -12.72 -0.40
C SER A 48 -5.36 -12.63 1.05
N PHE A 49 -6.58 -12.12 1.24
CA PHE A 49 -7.20 -12.16 2.54
C PHE A 49 -7.97 -13.47 2.73
N ARG A 50 -7.29 -14.49 3.26
CA ARG A 50 -7.91 -15.79 3.56
C ARG A 50 -9.08 -15.71 4.56
N HIS A 51 -9.18 -14.62 5.33
CA HIS A 51 -10.21 -14.40 6.35
C HIS A 51 -10.80 -12.97 6.36
N ALA A 52 -10.65 -12.16 5.31
CA ALA A 52 -11.31 -10.83 5.30
C ALA A 52 -12.81 -10.99 5.14
N LYS A 53 -13.49 -11.15 6.27
CA LYS A 53 -14.92 -10.86 6.36
C LYS A 53 -15.11 -9.45 5.80
N PRO A 54 -16.10 -9.20 4.93
CA PRO A 54 -16.33 -7.88 4.32
C PRO A 54 -16.37 -6.71 5.32
N ALA A 55 -16.66 -6.98 6.59
CA ALA A 55 -16.58 -6.01 7.69
C ALA A 55 -15.16 -5.45 7.93
N LEU A 56 -14.09 -6.26 7.81
CA LEU A 56 -12.70 -5.80 7.98
C LEU A 56 -12.24 -4.88 6.84
N ILE A 57 -12.75 -5.12 5.63
CA ILE A 57 -12.48 -4.23 4.49
C ILE A 57 -13.22 -2.89 4.69
N ARG A 58 -14.43 -2.91 5.28
CA ARG A 58 -15.18 -1.69 5.61
C ARG A 58 -14.53 -0.88 6.74
N ASP A 59 -14.00 -1.54 7.78
CA ASP A 59 -13.27 -0.88 8.87
C ASP A 59 -11.95 -0.24 8.42
N LEU A 60 -11.34 -0.73 7.33
CA LEU A 60 -10.11 -0.13 6.78
C LEU A 60 -10.38 1.10 5.89
N VAL A 61 -11.62 1.25 5.40
CA VAL A 61 -12.05 2.31 4.46
C VAL A 61 -12.75 3.47 5.18
N ALA A 62 -13.26 3.25 6.41
CA ALA A 62 -13.78 4.29 7.29
C ALA A 62 -12.64 5.06 8.01
#